data_AF-A0A1G0PHU6-F1
#
_entry.id   AF-A0A1G0PHU6-F1
#
_cell.length_a   1.000
_cell.length_b   1.000
_cell.length_c   1.000
_cell.angle_alpha   90.00
_cell.angle_beta   90.00
_cell.angle_gamma   90.00
#
_symmetry.space_group_name_H-M   'P 1'
#
loop_
_entity.id
_entity.type
_entity.pdbx_description
1 polymer ?
#
loop_
_entity_poly.entity_id
_entity_poly.type
_entity_poly.pdbx_seq_one_letter_code
_entity_poly.pdbx_strand_id
1 'polypeptide(L)'
;MTRVGEVLKRYLARAGFAERLQQATVVEDWPKIVGDKIAAISRPEAVTQDGTLFVRVTSAPWMQELQLLTPELLKRLQGAKVKRIVWRAW
;
A
#
# COMPACT_ATOMS: atom_id res chain seq x y z
N MET A 1 16.05 14.96 -33.07
CA MET A 1 14.72 14.42 -32.69
C MET A 1 14.87 13.56 -31.45
N THR A 2 14.67 14.14 -30.26
CA THR A 2 14.70 13.39 -29.00
C THR A 2 13.55 12.40 -29.04
N ARG A 3 13.87 11.10 -29.14
CA ARG A 3 12.88 10.03 -29.24
C ARG A 3 12.01 10.08 -27.98
N VAL A 4 10.74 10.45 -28.13
CA VAL A 4 9.72 10.40 -27.09
C VAL A 4 9.76 9.07 -26.31
N GLY A 5 10.14 7.97 -26.97
CA GLY A 5 10.36 6.67 -26.34
C GLY A 5 11.45 6.63 -25.24
N GLU A 6 12.50 7.44 -25.31
CA GLU A 6 13.51 7.49 -24.24
C GLU A 6 13.01 8.25 -23.01
N VAL A 7 12.29 9.37 -23.23
CA VAL A 7 11.71 10.16 -22.14
C VAL A 7 10.64 9.35 -21.42
N LEU A 8 9.78 8.64 -22.18
CA LEU A 8 8.76 7.76 -21.62
C LEU A 8 9.37 6.60 -20.82
N LYS A 9 10.43 5.94 -21.34
CA LYS A 9 11.13 4.87 -20.60
C LYS A 9 11.73 5.37 -19.29
N ARG A 10 12.39 6.53 -19.29
CA ARG A 10 12.96 7.12 -18.05
C ARG A 10 11.88 7.48 -17.05
N TYR A 11 10.74 7.98 -17.52
CA TYR A 11 9.61 8.33 -16.67
C TYR A 11 8.98 7.08 -16.03
N LEU A 12 8.72 6.04 -16.82
CA LEU A 12 8.21 4.76 -16.34
C LEU A 12 9.17 4.07 -15.37
N ALA A 13 10.48 4.09 -15.65
CA ALA A 13 11.49 3.55 -14.75
C ALA A 13 11.50 4.30 -13.42
N ARG A 14 11.53 5.65 -13.45
CA ARG A 14 11.51 6.48 -12.24
C ARG A 14 10.24 6.29 -11.43
N ALA A 15 9.08 6.17 -12.08
CA ALA A 15 7.81 5.85 -11.44
C ALA A 15 7.87 4.50 -10.73
N GLY A 16 8.32 3.44 -11.41
CA GLY A 16 8.44 2.10 -10.84
C GLY A 16 9.44 2.02 -9.67
N PHE A 17 10.55 2.78 -9.72
CA PHE A 17 11.47 2.89 -8.59
C PHE A 17 10.84 3.59 -7.38
N ALA A 18 10.08 4.67 -7.61
CA ALA A 18 9.37 5.38 -6.54
C ALA A 18 8.29 4.50 -5.90
N GLU A 19 7.53 3.74 -6.70
CA GLU A 19 6.52 2.80 -6.21
C GLU A 19 7.15 1.68 -5.37
N ARG A 20 8.27 1.10 -5.83
CA ARG A 20 9.00 0.07 -5.06
C ARG A 20 9.54 0.59 -3.73
N LEU A 21 10.04 1.83 -3.70
CA LEU A 21 10.55 2.45 -2.48
C LEU A 21 9.41 2.70 -1.47
N GLN A 22 8.27 3.21 -1.93
CA GLN A 22 7.10 3.41 -1.07
C GLN A 22 6.54 2.09 -0.55
N GLN A 23 6.49 1.06 -1.40
CA GLN A 23 6.09 -0.29 -1.01
C GLN A 23 7.01 -0.84 0.08
N ALA A 24 8.34 -0.69 -0.06
CA ALA A 24 9.30 -1.15 0.93
C ALA A 24 9.07 -0.51 2.30
N THR A 25 8.91 0.82 2.36
CA THR A 25 8.64 1.53 3.63
C THR A 25 7.34 1.06 4.29
N VAL A 26 6.25 0.91 3.52
CA VAL A 26 4.96 0.50 4.10
C VAL A 26 4.98 -0.95 4.58
N VAL A 27 5.70 -1.84 3.90
CA VAL A 27 5.87 -3.24 4.33
C VAL A 27 6.66 -3.31 5.64
N GLU A 28 7.74 -2.54 5.77
CA GLU A 28 8.59 -2.54 6.97
C GLU A 28 7.87 -1.97 8.20
N ASP A 29 7.11 -0.88 8.03
CA ASP A 29 6.39 -0.24 9.13
C ASP A 29 5.00 -0.84 9.39
N TRP A 30 4.54 -1.80 8.57
CA TRP A 30 3.18 -2.36 8.66
C TRP A 30 2.80 -2.79 10.07
N PRO A 31 3.59 -3.61 10.80
CA PRO A 31 3.24 -4.02 12.15
C PRO A 31 3.13 -2.86 13.14
N LYS A 32 3.93 -1.80 12.97
CA LYS A 32 3.87 -0.60 13.82
C LYS A 32 2.60 0.20 13.56
N ILE A 33 2.10 0.19 12.33
CA ILE A 33 0.90 0.91 11.92
C ILE A 33 -0.35 0.19 12.42
N VAL A 34 -0.49 -1.10 12.11
CA VAL A 34 -1.73 -1.85 12.34
C VAL A 34 -1.73 -2.68 13.64
N GLY A 35 -0.57 -2.88 14.25
CA GLY A 35 -0.38 -3.74 15.41
C GLY A 35 -0.26 -5.23 15.04
N ASP A 36 0.30 -6.02 15.95
CA ASP A 36 0.71 -7.41 15.70
C ASP A 36 -0.45 -8.32 15.25
N LYS A 37 -1.65 -8.12 15.81
CA LYS A 37 -2.83 -8.92 15.47
C LYS A 37 -3.22 -8.78 13.99
N ILE A 38 -3.28 -7.55 13.49
CA ILE A 38 -3.65 -7.29 12.09
C ILE A 38 -2.49 -7.66 11.17
N ALA A 39 -1.25 -7.39 11.57
CA ALA A 39 -0.06 -7.76 10.80
C ALA A 39 0.12 -9.28 10.65
N ALA A 40 -0.33 -10.08 11.63
CA ALA A 40 -0.28 -11.54 11.56
C ALA A 40 -1.18 -12.13 10.45
N ILE A 41 -2.27 -11.43 10.13
CA ILE A 41 -3.29 -11.90 9.17
C ILE A 41 -3.33 -11.08 7.87
N SER A 42 -2.48 -10.07 7.74
CA SER A 42 -2.51 -9.15 6.60
C SER A 42 -1.11 -8.77 6.12
N ARG A 43 -0.97 -8.55 4.81
CA ARG A 43 0.28 -8.09 4.19
C ARG A 43 0.00 -6.97 3.18
N PRO A 44 0.66 -5.82 3.30
CA PRO A 44 0.57 -4.78 2.29
C PRO A 44 1.29 -5.26 1.02
N GLU A 45 0.65 -5.04 -0.13
CA GLU A 45 1.15 -5.49 -1.43
C GLU A 45 1.71 -4.34 -2.25
N ALA A 46 1.00 -3.23 -2.33
CA ALA A 46 1.38 -2.09 -3.15
C ALA A 46 0.66 -0.82 -2.70
N VAL A 47 1.33 0.31 -2.88
CA VAL A 47 0.71 1.64 -2.82
C VAL A 47 0.73 2.23 -4.20
N THR A 48 -0.44 2.61 -4.71
CA THR A 48 -0.55 3.29 -5.99
C THR A 48 -0.20 4.76 -5.86
N GLN A 49 0.13 5.41 -6.99
CA GLN A 49 0.41 6.84 -7.02
C GLN A 49 -0.77 7.71 -6.57
N ASP A 50 -2.02 7.23 -6.72
CA ASP A 50 -3.23 7.91 -6.22
C ASP A 50 -3.44 7.76 -4.70
N GLY A 51 -2.60 6.96 -4.02
CA GLY A 51 -2.65 6.74 -2.58
C GLY A 51 -3.55 5.57 -2.16
N THR A 52 -3.84 4.63 -3.06
CA THR A 52 -4.55 3.40 -2.71
C THR A 52 -3.54 2.35 -2.22
N LEU A 53 -3.65 1.91 -0.97
CA LEU A 53 -2.90 0.80 -0.41
C LEU A 53 -3.68 -0.50 -0.57
N PHE A 54 -3.10 -1.45 -1.32
CA PHE A 54 -3.62 -2.81 -1.41
C PHE A 54 -3.06 -3.67 -0.29
N VAL A 55 -3.94 -4.35 0.43
CA VAL A 55 -3.58 -5.24 1.54
C VAL A 55 -4.23 -6.60 1.32
N ARG A 56 -3.41 -7.64 1.28
CA ARG A 56 -3.88 -9.03 1.24
C ARG A 56 -4.18 -9.51 2.66
N VAL A 57 -5.29 -10.21 2.85
CA VAL A 57 -5.72 -10.75 4.16
C VAL A 57 -5.92 -12.25 4.05
N THR A 58 -5.36 -13.02 5.00
CA THR A 58 -5.39 -14.50 5.03
C THR A 58 -6.76 -15.11 5.26
N SER A 59 -7.76 -14.33 5.69
CA SER A 59 -9.05 -14.91 6.07
C SER A 59 -10.20 -13.91 5.86
N ALA A 60 -11.20 -14.33 5.08
CA ALA A 60 -12.43 -13.58 4.82
C ALA A 60 -13.23 -13.13 6.08
N PRO A 61 -13.25 -13.87 7.22
CA PRO A 61 -13.99 -13.46 8.42
C PRO A 61 -13.56 -12.11 8.99
N TRP A 62 -12.30 -11.71 8.78
CA TRP A 62 -11.76 -10.46 9.30
C TRP A 62 -12.13 -9.23 8.46
N MET A 63 -12.67 -9.41 7.26
CA MET A 63 -12.95 -8.30 6.34
C MET A 63 -13.91 -7.27 6.93
N GLN A 64 -14.94 -7.69 7.68
CA GLN A 64 -15.89 -6.75 8.27
C GLN A 64 -15.24 -5.92 9.39
N GLU A 65 -14.49 -6.56 10.28
CA GLU A 65 -13.80 -5.88 11.37
C GLU A 65 -12.71 -4.93 10.84
N LEU A 66 -11.95 -5.36 9.84
CA LEU A 66 -10.94 -4.52 9.18
C LEU A 66 -11.55 -3.32 8.45
N GLN A 67 -12.74 -3.46 7.86
CA GLN A 67 -13.46 -2.34 7.26
C GLN A 67 -13.86 -1.31 8.32
N LEU A 68 -14.31 -1.75 9.50
CA LEU A 68 -14.63 -0.85 10.63
C LEU A 68 -13.39 -0.14 11.17
N LEU A 69 -12.23 -0.81 11.18
CA LEU A 69 -10.96 -0.24 11.64
C LEU A 69 -10.25 0.63 10.60
N THR A 70 -10.65 0.54 9.31
CA THR A 70 -10.01 1.25 8.20
C THR A 70 -9.87 2.77 8.42
N PRO A 71 -10.88 3.50 8.95
CA PRO A 71 -10.75 4.93 9.21
C PRO A 71 -9.66 5.26 10.24
N GLU A 72 -9.50 4.42 11.26
CA GLU A 72 -8.45 4.60 12.27
C GLU A 72 -7.07 4.27 11.69
N LEU A 73 -6.95 3.18 10.93
CA LEU A 73 -5.71 2.81 10.26
C LEU A 73 -5.24 3.88 9.27
N LEU A 74 -6.17 4.51 8.53
CA LEU A 74 -5.86 5.63 7.65
C LEU A 74 -5.30 6.85 8.41
N LYS A 75 -5.76 7.12 9.64
CA LYS A 75 -5.18 8.19 10.49
C LYS A 75 -3.72 7.88 10.85
N ARG A 76 -3.41 6.61 11.15
CA ARG A 76 -2.03 6.17 11.45
C ARG A 76 -1.12 6.23 10.21
N LEU A 77 -1.70 6.11 9.02
CA LEU A 77 -1.00 6.15 7.72
C LEU A 77 -0.83 7.56 7.11
N GLN A 78 -1.22 8.64 7.79
CA GLN A 78 -1.19 10.00 7.22
C GLN A 78 0.20 10.43 6.70
N GLY A 79 1.29 9.91 7.28
CA GLY A 79 2.66 10.17 6.79
C GLY A 79 3.01 9.48 5.47
N ALA A 80 2.30 8.42 5.07
CA ALA A 80 2.65 7.54 3.96
C ALA A 80 1.96 7.89 2.62
N LYS A 81 1.25 9.03 2.53
CA LYS A 81 0.41 9.42 1.36
C LYS A 81 -0.70 8.43 1.00
N VAL A 82 -1.09 7.54 1.93
CA VAL A 82 -2.20 6.61 1.72
C VAL A 82 -3.53 7.31 2.01
N LYS A 83 -4.43 7.28 1.03
CA LYS A 83 -5.78 7.87 1.10
C LYS A 83 -6.88 6.84 1.28
N ARG A 84 -6.62 5.59 0.90
CA ARG A 84 -7.58 4.49 0.98
C ARG A 84 -6.87 3.14 1.14
N ILE A 85 -7.49 2.22 1.86
CA ILE A 85 -7.07 0.82 1.95
C ILE A 85 -8.06 -0.04 1.16
N VAL A 86 -7.55 -0.93 0.32
CA VAL A 86 -8.33 -1.96 -0.38
C VAL A 86 -7.87 -3.32 0.11
N TRP A 87 -8.76 -3.98 0.86
CA TRP A 87 -8.56 -5.32 1.38
C TRP A 87 -8.85 -6.35 0.29
N ARG A 88 -7.94 -7.31 0.10
CA ARG A 88 -8.06 -8.41 -0.86
C ARG A 88 -7.96 -9.73 -0.10
N ALA A 89 -8.90 -10.64 -0.34
CA ALA A 89 -8.75 -12.03 0.10
C ALA A 89 -7.70 -12.75 -0.77
N TRP A 90 -7.16 -13.87 -0.28
CA TRP A 90 -6.34 -14.78 -1.09
C TRP A 90 -7.14 -15.36 -2.27
#